data_AF-G3F9Z2-F1
#
_entry.id   AF-G3F9Z2-F1
#
_cell.length_a   1.000
_cell.length_b   1.000
_cell.length_c   1.000
_cell.angle_alpha   90.00
_cell.angle_beta   90.00
_cell.angle_gamma   90.00
#
_symmetry.space_group_name_H-M   'P 1'
#
loop_
_entity.id
_entity.type
_entity.pdbx_description
1 polymer ?
#
loop_
_entity_poly.entity_id
_entity_poly.type
_entity_poly.pdbx_seq_one_letter_code
_entity_poly.pdbx_strand_id
1 'polypeptide(L)'
;MSTNYSYLYFISEFECGFCSALTSLSNFSIGFLRLLVFFVLLDVEVVLFLNAVNTFLSLSVYFYYFFFLVIVLLGFFYEIYWGFIRFN
;
A
#
# COMPACT_ATOMS: atom_id res chain seq x y z
N MET A 1 -0.58 -30.58 43.32
CA MET A 1 -1.60 -29.68 42.74
C MET A 1 -1.36 -29.63 41.25
N SER A 2 -2.12 -30.40 40.47
CA SER A 2 -2.03 -30.41 39.01
C SER A 2 -2.57 -29.09 38.47
N THR A 3 -1.66 -28.23 38.00
CA THR A 3 -2.03 -26.98 37.33
C THR A 3 -2.57 -27.34 35.95
N ASN A 4 -3.88 -27.56 35.87
CA ASN A 4 -4.61 -27.65 34.60
C ASN A 4 -4.62 -26.25 33.97
N TYR A 5 -3.52 -25.85 33.35
CA TYR A 5 -3.54 -24.71 32.44
C TYR A 5 -4.39 -25.11 31.24
N SER A 6 -5.47 -24.37 31.01
CA SER A 6 -6.28 -24.54 29.81
C SER A 6 -5.39 -24.23 28.59
N TYR A 7 -5.30 -25.17 27.62
CA TYR A 7 -4.54 -24.98 26.37
C TYR A 7 -4.86 -23.67 25.63
N LEU A 8 -6.04 -23.10 25.90
CA LEU A 8 -6.48 -21.79 25.43
C LEU A 8 -5.50 -20.65 25.73
N TYR A 9 -4.72 -20.72 26.82
CA TYR A 9 -3.73 -19.69 27.15
C TYR A 9 -2.57 -19.60 26.13
N PHE A 10 -2.23 -20.71 25.48
CA PHE A 10 -1.21 -20.70 24.41
C PHE A 10 -1.77 -20.23 23.05
N ILE A 11 -3.09 -20.21 22.91
CA ILE A 11 -3.78 -19.84 21.67
C ILE A 11 -4.22 -18.37 21.70
N SER A 12 -4.31 -17.75 22.88
CA SER A 12 -4.70 -16.34 23.01
C SER A 12 -3.64 -15.38 22.51
N GLU A 13 -4.08 -14.29 21.87
CA GLU A 13 -3.23 -13.17 21.47
C GLU A 13 -2.58 -12.53 22.71
N PHE A 14 -1.30 -12.12 22.58
CA PHE A 14 -0.57 -11.50 23.69
C PHE A 14 -1.01 -10.04 23.88
N GLU A 15 -1.81 -9.78 24.91
CA GLU A 15 -2.25 -8.43 25.29
C GLU A 15 -1.55 -7.88 26.54
N CYS A 16 -0.26 -8.18 26.71
CA CYS A 16 0.51 -7.68 27.87
C CYS A 16 -0.15 -7.96 29.24
N GLY A 17 -0.90 -9.07 29.38
CA GLY A 17 -1.55 -9.48 30.62
C GLY A 17 -2.95 -8.91 30.89
N PHE A 18 -3.55 -8.19 29.94
CA PHE A 18 -4.92 -7.70 30.02
C PHE A 18 -5.92 -8.61 29.28
N CYS A 19 -7.22 -8.49 29.61
CA CYS A 19 -8.29 -9.16 28.88
C CYS A 19 -8.64 -8.37 27.62
N SER A 20 -8.69 -9.06 26.48
CA SER A 20 -9.06 -8.48 25.19
C SER A 20 -10.45 -7.86 25.20
N ALA A 21 -10.47 -6.53 25.31
CA ALA A 21 -11.69 -5.76 25.40
C ALA A 21 -12.29 -5.44 24.02
N LEU A 22 -11.54 -5.58 22.92
CA LEU A 22 -12.05 -5.35 21.57
C LEU A 22 -11.38 -6.29 20.57
N THR A 23 -12.13 -6.74 19.58
CA THR A 23 -11.59 -7.37 18.37
C THR A 23 -10.42 -6.55 17.86
N SER A 24 -9.32 -7.21 17.47
CA SER A 24 -8.17 -6.65 16.76
C SER A 24 -8.59 -6.12 15.38
N LEU A 25 -9.44 -5.09 15.38
CA LEU A 25 -9.68 -4.22 14.26
C LEU A 25 -8.34 -3.55 14.03
N SER A 26 -7.59 -4.11 13.09
CA SER A 26 -6.43 -3.45 12.54
C SER A 26 -6.92 -2.08 12.07
N ASN A 27 -6.57 -1.04 12.84
CA ASN A 27 -6.69 0.35 12.42
C ASN A 27 -5.66 0.57 11.31
N PHE A 28 -5.82 -0.16 10.21
CA PHE A 28 -5.06 0.07 9.01
C PHE A 28 -5.50 1.43 8.49
N SER A 29 -4.58 2.39 8.54
CA SER A 29 -4.87 3.75 8.10
C SER A 29 -5.28 3.72 6.63
N ILE A 30 -6.34 4.45 6.29
CA ILE A 30 -6.80 4.67 4.91
C ILE A 30 -5.65 5.19 4.02
N GLY A 31 -4.65 5.85 4.62
CA GLY A 31 -3.45 6.31 3.92
C GLY A 31 -2.62 5.16 3.32
N PHE A 32 -2.45 4.06 4.05
CA PHE A 32 -1.72 2.90 3.52
C PHE A 32 -2.48 2.20 2.40
N LEU A 33 -3.83 2.20 2.44
CA LEU A 33 -4.64 1.70 1.34
C LEU A 33 -4.46 2.55 0.08
N ARG A 34 -4.45 3.88 0.20
CA ARG A 34 -4.22 4.79 -0.93
C ARG A 34 -2.83 4.62 -1.53
N LEU A 35 -1.80 4.50 -0.69
CA LEU A 35 -0.43 4.20 -1.13
C LEU A 35 -0.35 2.89 -1.92
N LEU A 36 -1.06 1.85 -1.49
CA LEU A 36 -1.10 0.57 -2.20
C LEU A 36 -1.77 0.71 -3.57
N VAL A 37 -2.85 1.48 -3.67
CA VAL A 37 -3.50 1.76 -4.97
C VAL A 37 -2.53 2.49 -5.91
N PHE A 38 -1.82 3.53 -5.43
CA PHE A 38 -0.81 4.22 -6.23
C PHE A 38 0.35 3.31 -6.64
N PHE A 39 0.81 2.43 -5.74
CA PHE A 39 1.88 1.47 -6.04
C PHE A 39 1.48 0.52 -7.17
N VAL A 40 0.28 -0.06 -7.10
CA VAL A 40 -0.24 -0.94 -8.16
C VAL A 40 -0.38 -0.19 -9.48
N LEU A 41 -0.87 1.06 -9.45
CA LEU A 41 -1.05 1.87 -10.64
C LEU A 41 0.30 2.23 -11.28
N LEU A 42 1.28 2.66 -10.48
CA LEU A 42 2.62 2.98 -10.97
C LEU A 42 3.35 1.74 -11.53
N ASP A 43 3.16 0.57 -10.93
CA ASP A 43 3.76 -0.69 -11.41
C ASP A 43 3.25 -1.04 -12.83
N VAL A 44 1.94 -0.96 -13.05
CA VAL A 44 1.33 -1.20 -14.37
C VAL A 44 1.85 -0.21 -15.42
N GLU A 45 1.97 1.07 -15.08
CA GLU A 45 2.44 2.09 -16.01
C GLU A 45 3.92 1.94 -16.40
N VAL A 46 4.77 1.56 -15.44
CA VAL A 46 6.19 1.30 -15.72
C VAL A 46 6.35 0.07 -16.61
N VAL A 47 5.57 -0.99 -16.40
CA VAL A 47 5.55 -2.16 -17.29
C VAL A 47 5.12 -1.78 -18.71
N LEU A 48 4.11 -0.93 -18.84
CA LEU A 48 3.61 -0.47 -20.14
C LEU A 48 4.66 0.39 -20.87
N PHE A 49 5.31 1.29 -20.14
CA PHE A 49 6.40 2.11 -20.66
C PHE A 49 7.59 1.26 -21.13
N LEU A 50 7.98 0.24 -20.35
CA LEU A 50 9.06 -0.66 -20.73
C LEU A 50 8.73 -1.47 -21.98
N ASN A 51 7.49 -1.93 -22.12
CA ASN A 51 7.03 -2.60 -23.34
C ASN A 51 7.11 -1.65 -24.57
N ALA A 52 6.78 -0.37 -24.38
CA ALA A 52 6.89 0.65 -25.43
C ALA A 52 8.32 0.99 -25.84
N VAL A 53 9.31 0.81 -24.95
CA VAL A 53 10.74 0.94 -25.29
C VAL A 53 11.25 -0.29 -26.05
N ASN A 54 10.77 -1.48 -25.69
CA ASN A 54 11.18 -2.73 -26.33
C ASN A 54 10.62 -2.88 -27.75
N THR A 55 9.45 -2.28 -28.00
CA THR A 55 8.87 -2.19 -29.34
C THR A 55 9.32 -0.90 -30.01
N PHE A 56 9.72 -0.98 -31.28
CA PHE A 56 10.03 0.22 -32.07
C PHE A 56 8.75 0.96 -32.45
N LEU A 57 8.10 1.62 -31.48
CA LEU A 57 6.96 2.49 -31.72
C LEU A 57 7.40 3.89 -32.18
N SER A 58 6.45 4.61 -32.79
CA SER A 58 6.68 6.01 -33.17
C SER A 58 6.93 6.88 -31.93
N LEU A 59 7.79 7.89 -32.10
CA LEU A 59 8.20 8.84 -31.06
C LEU A 59 6.98 9.50 -30.38
N SER A 60 5.92 9.78 -31.14
CA SER A 60 4.68 10.37 -30.64
C SER A 60 4.00 9.49 -29.59
N VAL A 61 4.02 8.17 -29.77
CA VAL A 61 3.38 7.24 -28.82
C VAL A 61 4.19 7.13 -27.53
N TYR A 62 5.52 7.16 -27.63
CA TYR A 62 6.39 7.28 -26.47
C TYR A 62 6.08 8.54 -25.64
N PHE A 63 5.84 9.67 -26.30
CA PHE A 63 5.44 10.92 -25.62
C PHE A 63 4.13 10.79 -24.83
N TYR A 64 3.12 10.07 -25.35
CA TYR A 64 1.87 9.85 -24.63
C TYR A 64 2.08 9.02 -23.36
N TYR A 65 2.88 7.95 -23.42
CA TYR A 65 3.20 7.14 -22.22
C TYR A 65 4.00 7.94 -21.19
N PHE A 66 4.97 8.74 -21.64
CA PHE A 66 5.72 9.61 -20.74
C PHE A 66 4.83 10.66 -20.07
N PHE A 67 3.92 11.28 -20.83
CA PHE A 67 2.97 12.25 -20.30
C PHE A 67 2.04 11.62 -19.25
N PHE A 68 1.58 10.39 -19.48
CA PHE A 68 0.78 9.66 -18.52
C PHE A 68 1.55 9.42 -17.20
N LEU A 69 2.83 9.04 -17.28
CA LEU A 69 3.70 8.88 -16.11
C LEU A 69 3.79 10.17 -15.28
N VAL A 70 3.94 11.32 -15.95
CA VAL A 70 4.00 12.64 -15.27
C VAL A 70 2.70 12.96 -14.55
N ILE A 71 1.54 12.66 -15.14
CA ILE A 71 0.24 12.90 -14.49
C ILE A 71 0.11 12.09 -13.20
N VAL A 72 0.48 10.80 -13.23
CA VAL A 72 0.42 9.92 -12.05
C VAL A 72 1.35 10.44 -10.95
N LEU A 73 2.56 10.87 -11.30
CA LEU A 73 3.51 11.46 -10.35
C LEU A 73 2.97 12.76 -9.73
N LEU A 74 2.34 13.64 -10.51
CA LEU A 74 1.72 14.86 -9.99
C LEU A 74 0.58 14.54 -9.01
N GLY A 75 -0.25 13.55 -9.31
CA GLY A 75 -1.30 13.08 -8.40
C GLY A 75 -0.74 12.57 -7.07
N PHE A 76 0.39 11.85 -7.11
CA PHE A 76 1.09 11.38 -5.91
C PHE A 76 1.65 12.55 -5.07
N PHE A 77 2.32 13.51 -5.71
CA PHE A 77 2.84 14.70 -4.99
C PHE A 77 1.72 15.55 -4.39
N TYR A 78 0.59 15.66 -5.07
CA TYR A 78 -0.59 16.35 -4.55
C TYR A 78 -1.11 15.71 -3.27
N GLU A 79 -1.16 14.38 -3.21
CA GLU A 79 -1.59 13.65 -2.01
C GLU A 79 -0.61 13.80 -0.84
N ILE A 80 0.70 13.85 -1.12
CA ILE A 80 1.74 14.18 -0.12
C ILE A 80 1.55 15.60 0.41
N TYR A 81 1.36 16.58 -0.48
CA TYR A 81 1.23 17.99 -0.10
C TYR A 81 0.00 18.23 0.79
N TRP A 82 -1.10 17.52 0.53
CA TRP A 82 -2.30 17.63 1.38
C TRP A 82 -2.16 16.92 2.74
N GLY A 83 -1.04 16.25 3.01
CA GLY A 83 -0.77 15.59 4.29
C GLY A 83 -1.56 14.29 4.49
N PHE A 84 -2.15 13.75 3.43
CA PHE A 84 -2.84 12.45 3.47
C PHE A 84 -1.88 11.27 3.65
N ILE A 85 -0.62 11.48 3.28
CA ILE A 85 0.51 10.60 3.52
C ILE A 85 1.48 11.36 4.44
N ARG A 86 1.38 11.10 5.75
CA ARG A 86 2.35 11.59 6.72
C ARG A 86 3.05 10.37 7.33
N PHE A 87 4.32 10.20 7.02
CA PHE A 87 5.16 9.21 7.67
C PHE A 87 5.56 9.78 9.04
N ASN A 88 4.78 9.46 10.08
CA ASN A 88 5.10 9.76 11.47
C ASN A 88 5.33 8.46 12.24
#